data_AF-X8BKC2-F1
#
_entry.id   AF-X8BKC2-F1
#
_cell.length_a   1.000
_cell.length_b   1.000
_cell.length_c   1.000
_cell.angle_alpha   90.00
_cell.angle_beta   90.00
_cell.angle_gamma   90.00
#
_symmetry.space_group_name_H-M   'P 1'
#
loop_
_entity.id
_entity.type
_entity.pdbx_description
1 polymer ?
#
loop_
_entity_poly.entity_id
_entity_poly.type
_entity_poly.pdbx_seq_one_letter_code
_entity_poly.pdbx_strand_id
1 'polypeptide(L)'
;MYRYRFIVIGVMVALCLAGGVFGLTLGKHVTQSGFYDDGSQSVKASVLGDRVYGRDRTSHIVATFTAPPGKTVDDPAWSKQIKDQLNTFKADHPDQVLGWVGYLAAPNTTDPVVKGMATEDKKHTFVSIPLKGDDDDTILNNYKAIAPALQKLDGGKVELAGLEPVANALTGTIETDQRRMEVLALPLVAVVLFLVFGGVVAACLPAIVGGLAIAGALGIMRFIAVFGPVHFFAQPVVTMIGLGIAVDYGLFVVSRFREEIAEGYDSEVAVRRTMMTAGRTVTFSAVLIAVSAASMLVFPQGFLKSLTYATIAAVMLSAILSITILPAVLGILGRHVDALGVRTLFRVPFLANWKVSRAYLNWLADLLQKTKTREEVEQEFWGKLVNRVMKRPLLFAVPIVVAMILLIIPLFNLSLGGFSEKYLPPSNPVRQAQEHFDKLFPGYRTEQLTLVIQSTNHSKVTDQQVADIRSKAPLNGFTAKQWEERPCPNIAGNPCVADPMARLTRRTTRFG
;
A
#
# COMPACT_ATOMS: atom_id res chain seq x y z
N MET A 1 -19.88 29.91 9.64
CA MET A 1 -20.11 29.32 8.30
C MET A 1 -21.02 30.16 7.43
N TYR A 2 -22.30 30.39 7.78
CA TYR A 2 -23.25 31.09 6.88
C TYR A 2 -22.84 32.53 6.50
N ARG A 3 -22.39 33.33 7.48
CA ARG A 3 -21.98 34.74 7.28
C ARG A 3 -20.78 34.91 6.33
N TYR A 4 -19.80 34.00 6.41
CA TYR A 4 -18.54 34.06 5.65
C TYR A 4 -18.44 32.95 4.59
N ARG A 5 -19.57 32.43 4.12
CA ARG A 5 -19.66 31.23 3.28
C ARG A 5 -18.75 31.26 2.04
N PHE A 6 -18.65 32.38 1.35
CA PHE A 6 -17.79 32.52 0.17
C PHE A 6 -16.29 32.44 0.51
N ILE A 7 -15.86 33.07 1.61
CA ILE A 7 -14.47 33.03 2.07
C ILE A 7 -14.12 31.61 2.52
N VAL A 8 -15.00 30.97 3.28
CA VAL A 8 -14.79 29.59 3.76
C VAL A 8 -14.63 28.63 2.58
N ILE A 9 -15.52 28.71 1.58
CA ILE A 9 -15.42 27.87 0.37
C ILE A 9 -14.11 28.16 -0.36
N GLY A 10 -13.81 29.44 -0.64
CA GLY A 10 -12.61 29.82 -1.39
C GLY A 10 -11.32 29.33 -0.73
N VAL A 11 -11.17 29.57 0.58
CA VAL A 11 -9.97 29.18 1.34
C VAL A 11 -9.85 27.66 1.44
N MET A 12 -10.90 26.95 1.85
CA MET A 12 -10.83 25.51 2.06
C MET A 12 -10.61 24.75 0.74
N VAL A 13 -11.29 25.15 -0.34
CA VAL A 13 -11.08 24.56 -1.66
C VAL A 13 -9.66 24.84 -2.14
N ALA A 14 -9.16 26.07 -2.01
CA ALA A 14 -7.79 26.40 -2.41
C ALA A 14 -6.76 25.56 -1.65
N LEU A 15 -6.91 25.41 -0.33
CA LEU A 15 -6.01 24.58 0.49
C LEU A 15 -6.05 23.11 0.09
N CYS A 16 -7.24 22.53 -0.11
CA CYS A 16 -7.38 21.13 -0.53
C CYS A 16 -6.82 20.89 -1.93
N LEU A 17 -7.04 21.81 -2.88
CA LEU A 17 -6.50 21.68 -4.23
C LEU A 17 -4.99 21.88 -4.26
N ALA A 18 -4.45 22.88 -3.53
CA ALA A 18 -3.01 23.07 -3.39
C ALA A 18 -2.36 21.86 -2.71
N GLY A 19 -2.99 21.33 -1.66
CA GLY A 19 -2.60 20.09 -0.99
C GLY A 19 -2.63 18.90 -1.94
N GLY A 20 -3.66 18.80 -2.80
CA GLY A 20 -3.75 17.77 -3.83
C GLY A 20 -2.61 17.84 -4.83
N VAL A 21 -2.33 19.03 -5.38
CA VAL A 21 -1.21 19.26 -6.32
C VAL A 21 0.13 18.91 -5.67
N PHE A 22 0.36 19.32 -4.43
CA PHE A 22 1.55 18.95 -3.67
C PHE A 22 1.61 17.41 -3.44
N GLY A 23 0.47 16.82 -3.08
CA GLY A 23 0.26 15.41 -2.82
C GLY A 23 0.43 14.49 -4.02
N LEU A 24 0.33 14.99 -5.26
CA LEU A 24 0.60 14.21 -6.48
C LEU A 24 2.01 13.60 -6.48
N THR A 25 2.95 14.22 -5.76
CA THR A 25 4.33 13.73 -5.65
C THR A 25 4.53 12.70 -4.54
N LEU A 26 3.50 12.40 -3.73
CA LEU A 26 3.62 11.47 -2.59
C LEU A 26 4.12 10.09 -3.03
N GLY A 27 3.69 9.57 -4.19
CA GLY A 27 4.13 8.26 -4.68
C GLY A 27 5.64 8.14 -4.93
N LYS A 28 6.36 9.27 -5.02
CA LYS A 28 7.83 9.30 -5.15
C LYS A 28 8.55 9.40 -3.80
N HIS A 29 7.82 9.61 -2.71
CA HIS A 29 8.34 9.85 -1.36
C HIS A 29 7.75 8.87 -0.34
N VAL A 30 7.25 7.73 -0.81
CA VAL A 30 6.81 6.63 0.04
C VAL A 30 7.91 5.58 0.16
N THR A 31 7.89 4.85 1.27
CA THR A 31 8.82 3.76 1.54
C THR A 31 8.12 2.40 1.51
N GLN A 32 8.87 1.35 1.20
CA GLN A 32 8.48 -0.05 1.40
C GLN A 32 8.94 -0.64 2.74
N SER A 33 9.76 0.08 3.50
CA SER A 33 10.26 -0.36 4.80
C SER A 33 9.29 0.00 5.94
N GLY A 34 9.49 -0.59 7.12
CA GLY A 34 8.73 -0.27 8.34
C GLY A 34 7.86 -1.40 8.89
N PHE A 35 8.03 -2.63 8.41
CA PHE A 35 7.37 -3.81 8.95
C PHE A 35 8.06 -4.40 10.19
N TYR A 36 9.34 -4.07 10.39
CA TYR A 36 10.12 -4.54 11.52
C TYR A 36 10.08 -3.55 12.69
N ASP A 37 10.53 -4.02 13.86
CA ASP A 37 10.78 -3.17 15.02
C ASP A 37 12.23 -2.67 14.97
N ASP A 38 12.41 -1.38 14.67
CA ASP A 38 13.73 -0.75 14.56
C ASP A 38 14.54 -0.78 15.86
N GLY A 39 13.88 -0.96 17.02
CA GLY A 39 14.53 -1.09 18.32
C GLY A 39 15.07 -2.50 18.62
N SER A 40 14.64 -3.50 17.83
CA SER A 40 14.90 -4.91 18.08
C SER A 40 16.37 -5.32 17.87
N GLN A 41 16.75 -6.44 18.48
CA GLN A 41 18.10 -7.00 18.34
C GLN A 41 18.38 -7.46 16.90
N SER A 42 17.37 -7.97 16.18
CA SER A 42 17.53 -8.41 14.79
C SER A 42 17.81 -7.24 13.85
N VAL A 43 17.12 -6.10 13.99
CA VAL A 43 17.43 -4.91 13.17
C VAL A 43 18.83 -4.38 13.47
N LYS A 44 19.23 -4.32 14.75
CA LYS A 44 20.60 -3.93 15.12
C LYS A 44 21.65 -4.87 14.52
N ALA A 45 21.39 -6.17 14.52
CA ALA A 45 22.25 -7.17 13.90
C ALA A 45 22.36 -6.96 12.38
N SER A 46 21.23 -6.74 11.68
CA SER A 46 21.22 -6.45 10.24
C SER A 46 21.99 -5.18 9.90
N VAL A 47 21.75 -4.07 10.62
CA VAL A 47 22.44 -2.79 10.38
C VAL A 47 23.95 -2.91 10.62
N LEU A 48 24.36 -3.61 11.68
CA LEU A 48 25.78 -3.83 11.96
C LEU A 48 26.42 -4.76 10.92
N GLY A 49 25.72 -5.83 10.54
CA GLY A 49 26.17 -6.77 9.51
C GLY A 49 26.38 -6.07 8.17
N ASP A 50 25.41 -5.28 7.72
CA ASP A 50 25.48 -4.53 6.46
C ASP A 50 26.57 -3.47 6.48
N ARG A 51 26.81 -2.82 7.63
CA ARG A 51 27.91 -1.84 7.77
C ARG A 51 29.29 -2.49 7.66
N VAL A 52 29.47 -3.68 8.20
CA VAL A 52 30.78 -4.35 8.28
C VAL A 52 31.07 -5.21 7.05
N TYR A 53 30.12 -6.03 6.61
CA TYR A 53 30.26 -6.99 5.50
C TYR A 53 29.69 -6.48 4.18
N GLY A 54 29.05 -5.31 4.20
CA GLY A 54 28.23 -4.80 3.10
C GLY A 54 26.85 -5.45 3.07
N ARG A 55 25.87 -4.66 2.60
CA ARG A 55 24.55 -5.16 2.24
C ARG A 55 24.68 -6.27 1.19
N ASP A 56 23.97 -7.38 1.39
CA ASP A 56 23.87 -8.41 0.37
C ASP A 56 23.05 -7.90 -0.82
N ARG A 57 23.61 -8.05 -2.02
CA ARG A 57 23.00 -7.60 -3.27
C ARG A 57 22.74 -8.75 -4.25
N THR A 58 23.07 -9.98 -3.85
CA THR A 58 22.97 -11.16 -4.73
C THR A 58 21.52 -11.57 -5.00
N SER A 59 20.60 -11.16 -4.13
CA SER A 59 19.17 -11.46 -4.18
C SER A 59 18.31 -10.35 -4.80
N HIS A 60 18.90 -9.22 -5.20
CA HIS A 60 18.15 -8.09 -5.79
C HIS A 60 17.34 -8.53 -7.01
N ILE A 61 18.03 -9.11 -8.00
CA ILE A 61 17.42 -9.64 -9.21
C ILE A 61 18.07 -10.97 -9.53
N VAL A 62 17.23 -11.95 -9.79
CA VAL A 62 17.57 -13.26 -10.33
C VAL A 62 16.90 -13.39 -11.68
N ALA A 63 17.69 -13.45 -12.75
CA ALA A 63 17.20 -13.59 -14.12
C ALA A 63 17.50 -15.00 -14.62
N THR A 64 16.45 -15.78 -14.84
CA THR A 64 16.55 -17.17 -15.35
C THR A 64 16.40 -17.18 -16.87
N PHE A 65 17.34 -17.85 -17.52
CA PHE A 65 17.40 -18.05 -18.96
C PHE A 65 17.23 -19.53 -19.29
N THR A 66 16.54 -19.80 -20.40
CA THR A 66 16.28 -21.16 -20.88
C THR A 66 16.89 -21.32 -22.27
N ALA A 67 17.74 -22.33 -22.43
CA ALA A 67 18.35 -22.64 -23.71
C ALA A 67 17.27 -23.02 -24.76
N PRO A 68 17.46 -22.70 -26.04
CA PRO A 68 16.52 -23.07 -27.10
C PRO A 68 16.28 -24.58 -27.16
N PRO A 69 15.11 -25.05 -27.67
CA PRO A 69 14.82 -26.47 -27.77
C PRO A 69 15.94 -27.24 -28.50
N GLY A 70 16.41 -28.33 -27.89
CA GLY A 70 17.49 -29.17 -28.43
C GLY A 70 18.91 -28.62 -28.22
N LYS A 71 19.08 -27.46 -27.58
CA LYS A 71 20.36 -26.88 -27.18
C LYS A 71 20.54 -26.91 -25.66
N THR A 72 21.76 -26.63 -25.21
CA THR A 72 22.12 -26.47 -23.80
C THR A 72 22.64 -25.05 -23.54
N VAL A 73 22.76 -24.68 -22.27
CA VAL A 73 23.35 -23.40 -21.85
C VAL A 73 24.83 -23.26 -22.23
N ASP A 74 25.48 -24.37 -22.56
CA ASP A 74 26.87 -24.42 -23.02
C ASP A 74 27.00 -24.20 -24.55
N ASP A 75 25.88 -24.08 -25.29
CA ASP A 75 25.91 -23.72 -26.71
C ASP A 75 26.67 -22.40 -26.91
N PRO A 76 27.79 -22.38 -27.66
CA PRO A 76 28.65 -21.21 -27.74
C PRO A 76 27.98 -19.99 -28.38
N ALA A 77 27.06 -20.20 -29.33
CA ALA A 77 26.36 -19.12 -30.01
C ALA A 77 25.33 -18.46 -29.09
N TRP A 78 24.50 -19.26 -28.42
CA TRP A 78 23.49 -18.76 -27.50
C TRP A 78 24.12 -18.14 -26.24
N SER A 79 25.08 -18.82 -25.61
CA SER A 79 25.75 -18.29 -24.41
C SER A 79 26.49 -16.99 -24.69
N LYS A 80 27.14 -16.85 -25.87
CA LYS A 80 27.75 -15.60 -26.30
C LYS A 80 26.71 -14.50 -26.50
N GLN A 81 25.60 -14.80 -27.17
CA GLN A 81 24.52 -13.84 -27.36
C GLN A 81 23.98 -13.30 -26.03
N ILE A 82 23.69 -14.17 -25.06
CA ILE A 82 23.17 -13.74 -23.75
C ILE A 82 24.21 -12.91 -22.99
N LYS A 83 25.49 -13.32 -23.02
CA LYS A 83 26.59 -12.52 -22.42
C LYS A 83 26.71 -11.14 -23.03
N ASP A 84 26.68 -11.04 -24.36
CA ASP A 84 26.82 -9.77 -25.07
C ASP A 84 25.64 -8.85 -24.73
N GLN A 85 24.42 -9.41 -24.63
CA GLN A 85 23.23 -8.69 -24.18
C GLN A 85 23.36 -8.19 -22.73
N LEU A 86 23.80 -9.03 -21.79
CA LEU A 86 24.00 -8.65 -20.39
C LEU A 86 25.10 -7.59 -20.22
N ASN A 87 26.17 -7.69 -21.00
CA ASN A 87 27.27 -6.70 -21.01
C ASN A 87 26.81 -5.36 -21.58
N THR A 88 26.03 -5.39 -22.66
CA THR A 88 25.41 -4.19 -23.25
C THR A 88 24.44 -3.56 -22.25
N PHE A 89 23.57 -4.35 -21.63
CA PHE A 89 22.63 -3.88 -20.62
C PHE A 89 23.33 -3.20 -19.43
N LYS A 90 24.43 -3.78 -18.93
CA LYS A 90 25.26 -3.14 -17.90
C LYS A 90 25.85 -1.81 -18.40
N ALA A 91 26.37 -1.77 -19.63
CA ALA A 91 26.98 -0.58 -20.21
C ALA A 91 25.97 0.55 -20.42
N ASP A 92 24.72 0.23 -20.75
CA ASP A 92 23.62 1.18 -20.95
C ASP A 92 23.04 1.71 -19.62
N HIS A 93 23.24 0.98 -18.51
CA HIS A 93 22.69 1.30 -17.18
C HIS A 93 23.75 1.37 -16.07
N PRO A 94 24.84 2.15 -16.24
CA PRO A 94 25.95 2.17 -15.29
C PRO A 94 25.57 2.78 -13.94
N ASP A 95 24.52 3.62 -13.88
CA ASP A 95 24.08 4.30 -12.66
C ASP A 95 23.17 3.43 -11.78
N GLN A 96 22.57 2.39 -12.36
CA GLN A 96 21.63 1.50 -11.66
C GLN A 96 22.24 0.12 -11.38
N VAL A 97 23.09 -0.40 -12.27
CA VAL A 97 23.56 -1.80 -12.24
C VAL A 97 25.04 -1.87 -11.84
N LEU A 98 25.38 -2.70 -10.84
CA LEU A 98 26.78 -2.93 -10.45
C LEU A 98 27.48 -3.91 -11.40
N GLY A 99 26.74 -4.90 -11.90
CA GLY A 99 27.23 -5.92 -12.81
C GLY A 99 26.24 -7.07 -12.88
N TRP A 100 26.72 -8.22 -13.36
CA TRP A 100 25.97 -9.47 -13.32
C TRP A 100 26.93 -10.60 -12.97
N VAL A 101 26.44 -11.62 -12.26
CA VAL A 101 27.21 -12.79 -11.82
C VAL A 101 26.41 -14.04 -12.18
N GLY A 102 27.08 -15.06 -12.72
CA GLY A 102 26.42 -16.31 -13.05
C GLY A 102 27.35 -17.30 -13.74
N TYR A 103 26.87 -18.53 -13.92
CA TYR A 103 27.59 -19.60 -14.62
C TYR A 103 28.08 -19.16 -16.01
N LEU A 104 27.26 -18.38 -16.73
CA LEU A 104 27.60 -17.87 -18.07
C LEU A 104 28.90 -17.04 -18.09
N ALA A 105 29.26 -16.34 -17.01
CA ALA A 105 30.48 -15.55 -16.94
C ALA A 105 31.75 -16.42 -16.89
N ALA A 106 31.66 -17.60 -16.28
CA ALA A 106 32.77 -18.50 -16.05
C ALA A 106 32.33 -19.98 -16.17
N PRO A 107 32.01 -20.47 -17.38
CA PRO A 107 31.46 -21.82 -17.57
C PRO A 107 32.43 -22.94 -17.17
N ASN A 108 33.74 -22.66 -17.18
CA ASN A 108 34.80 -23.60 -16.79
C ASN A 108 35.17 -23.51 -15.30
N THR A 109 34.35 -22.87 -14.46
CA THR A 109 34.61 -22.72 -13.04
C THR A 109 34.57 -24.06 -12.30
N THR A 110 35.45 -24.22 -11.31
CA THR A 110 35.42 -25.33 -10.36
C THR A 110 34.64 -24.98 -9.08
N ASP A 111 34.18 -23.74 -8.94
CA ASP A 111 33.38 -23.30 -7.81
C ASP A 111 32.01 -24.00 -7.83
N PRO A 112 31.64 -24.79 -6.80
CA PRO A 112 30.39 -25.54 -6.78
C PRO A 112 29.15 -24.63 -6.77
N VAL A 113 29.24 -23.44 -6.16
CA VAL A 113 28.14 -22.46 -6.12
C VAL A 113 27.92 -21.87 -7.50
N VAL A 114 28.98 -21.50 -8.23
CA VAL A 114 28.81 -20.95 -9.58
C VAL A 114 28.40 -22.04 -10.57
N LYS A 115 28.94 -23.27 -10.43
CA LYS A 115 28.58 -24.41 -11.27
C LYS A 115 27.10 -24.80 -11.13
N GLY A 116 26.53 -24.69 -9.93
CA GLY A 116 25.13 -24.98 -9.67
C GLY A 116 24.16 -23.88 -10.13
N MET A 117 24.64 -22.75 -10.66
CA MET A 117 23.79 -21.73 -11.30
C MET A 117 23.33 -22.13 -12.72
N ALA A 118 23.65 -23.36 -13.14
CA ALA A 118 23.07 -24.04 -14.29
C ALA A 118 22.51 -25.39 -13.83
N THR A 119 21.36 -25.78 -14.35
CA THR A 119 20.73 -27.07 -14.02
C THR A 119 21.61 -28.24 -14.49
N GLU A 120 21.44 -29.41 -13.87
CA GLU A 120 22.20 -30.61 -14.23
C GLU A 120 22.02 -31.00 -15.69
N ASP A 121 20.80 -30.84 -16.23
CA ASP A 121 20.47 -31.08 -17.64
C ASP A 121 20.92 -29.95 -18.58
N LYS A 122 21.55 -28.91 -18.03
CA LYS A 122 22.08 -27.74 -18.76
C LYS A 122 21.03 -27.06 -19.64
N LYS A 123 19.75 -27.12 -19.30
CA LYS A 123 18.70 -26.40 -20.03
C LYS A 123 18.43 -25.01 -19.48
N HIS A 124 18.63 -24.81 -18.19
CA HIS A 124 18.36 -23.54 -17.53
C HIS A 124 19.62 -23.04 -16.83
N THR A 125 19.78 -21.72 -16.80
CA THR A 125 20.80 -21.05 -15.99
C THR A 125 20.26 -19.73 -15.49
N PHE A 126 20.68 -19.29 -14.31
CA PHE A 126 20.33 -17.98 -13.81
C PHE A 126 21.55 -17.09 -13.65
N VAL A 127 21.32 -15.78 -13.68
CA VAL A 127 22.30 -14.76 -13.30
C VAL A 127 21.72 -13.89 -12.19
N SER A 128 22.58 -13.49 -11.26
CA SER A 128 22.29 -12.46 -10.27
C SER A 128 22.71 -11.09 -10.81
N ILE A 129 21.84 -10.09 -10.70
CA ILE A 129 22.10 -8.72 -11.17
C ILE A 129 22.00 -7.77 -9.96
N PRO A 130 23.12 -7.50 -9.26
CA PRO A 130 23.15 -6.56 -8.15
C PRO A 130 22.96 -5.12 -8.62
N LEU A 131 22.14 -4.38 -7.87
CA LEU A 131 21.82 -2.97 -8.14
C LEU A 131 22.54 -2.02 -7.19
N LYS A 132 22.75 -0.79 -7.66
CA LYS A 132 23.20 0.34 -6.87
C LYS A 132 22.08 0.86 -5.97
N GLY A 133 22.47 1.48 -4.85
CA GLY A 133 21.57 2.01 -3.84
C GLY A 133 21.99 1.59 -2.42
N ASP A 134 21.67 2.45 -1.46
CA ASP A 134 22.03 2.30 -0.04
C ASP A 134 20.80 2.00 0.84
N ASP A 135 19.60 2.10 0.29
CA ASP A 135 18.32 1.80 0.91
C ASP A 135 17.39 1.06 -0.08
N ASP A 136 16.36 0.41 0.45
CA ASP A 136 15.49 -0.46 -0.33
C ASP A 136 14.64 0.33 -1.34
N ASP A 137 14.32 1.59 -1.07
CA ASP A 137 13.50 2.42 -1.96
C ASP A 137 14.32 2.88 -3.18
N THR A 138 15.57 3.30 -2.96
CA THR A 138 16.50 3.65 -4.04
C THR A 138 16.78 2.45 -4.93
N ILE A 139 16.99 1.27 -4.35
CA ILE A 139 17.23 0.02 -5.10
C ILE A 139 16.01 -0.33 -5.95
N LEU A 140 14.80 -0.28 -5.38
CA LEU A 140 13.56 -0.56 -6.11
C LEU A 140 13.31 0.44 -7.23
N ASN A 141 13.61 1.72 -7.00
CA ASN A 141 13.47 2.75 -8.04
C ASN A 141 14.48 2.54 -9.19
N ASN A 142 15.70 2.12 -8.87
CA ASN A 142 16.68 1.71 -9.88
C ASN A 142 16.19 0.50 -10.68
N TYR A 143 15.58 -0.50 -10.03
CA TYR A 143 14.95 -1.63 -10.71
C TYR A 143 13.82 -1.17 -11.64
N LYS A 144 12.90 -0.33 -11.17
CA LYS A 144 11.78 0.18 -11.97
C LYS A 144 12.24 0.87 -13.26
N ALA A 145 13.34 1.62 -13.19
CA ALA A 145 13.90 2.30 -14.35
C ALA A 145 14.42 1.34 -15.42
N ILE A 146 15.00 0.20 -15.03
CA ILE A 146 15.64 -0.75 -15.95
C ILE A 146 14.77 -1.97 -16.29
N ALA A 147 13.71 -2.25 -15.53
CA ALA A 147 12.86 -3.44 -15.70
C ALA A 147 12.30 -3.60 -17.13
N PRO A 148 11.85 -2.54 -17.84
CA PRO A 148 11.38 -2.69 -19.22
C PRO A 148 12.47 -3.10 -20.22
N ALA A 149 13.72 -2.67 -19.99
CA ALA A 149 14.86 -3.08 -20.82
C ALA A 149 15.31 -4.50 -20.44
N LEU A 150 15.32 -4.82 -19.15
CA LEU A 150 15.70 -6.13 -18.64
C LEU A 150 14.74 -7.23 -19.13
N GLN A 151 13.43 -6.97 -19.16
CA GLN A 151 12.44 -7.94 -19.64
C GLN A 151 12.59 -8.26 -21.14
N LYS A 152 13.29 -7.42 -21.93
CA LYS A 152 13.52 -7.67 -23.37
C LYS A 152 14.68 -8.62 -23.64
N LEU A 153 15.50 -8.95 -22.64
CA LEU A 153 16.60 -9.90 -22.79
C LEU A 153 16.08 -11.26 -23.27
N ASP A 154 16.91 -11.97 -24.03
CA ASP A 154 16.57 -13.26 -24.67
C ASP A 154 15.26 -13.20 -25.48
N GLY A 155 14.98 -12.05 -26.11
CA GLY A 155 13.79 -11.84 -26.92
C GLY A 155 12.48 -11.84 -26.11
N GLY A 156 12.53 -11.49 -24.82
CA GLY A 156 11.35 -11.44 -23.95
C GLY A 156 11.11 -12.68 -23.10
N LYS A 157 11.95 -13.71 -23.24
CA LYS A 157 11.76 -15.02 -22.58
C LYS A 157 12.41 -15.13 -21.20
N VAL A 158 13.18 -14.11 -20.79
CA VAL A 158 13.81 -14.08 -19.47
C VAL A 158 12.74 -14.06 -18.38
N GLU A 159 12.93 -14.91 -17.37
CA GLU A 159 12.10 -14.92 -16.17
C GLU A 159 12.79 -14.12 -15.07
N LEU A 160 12.13 -13.09 -14.56
CA LEU A 160 12.67 -12.18 -13.55
C LEU A 160 12.07 -12.50 -12.17
N ALA A 161 12.95 -12.87 -11.24
CA ALA A 161 12.67 -13.21 -9.85
C ALA A 161 13.63 -12.47 -8.91
N GLY A 162 13.52 -12.71 -7.60
CA GLY A 162 14.29 -12.01 -6.58
C GLY A 162 13.51 -10.89 -5.89
N LEU A 163 14.19 -10.16 -5.01
CA LEU A 163 13.56 -9.16 -4.13
C LEU A 163 12.88 -8.05 -4.94
N GLU A 164 13.57 -7.47 -5.92
CA GLU A 164 13.08 -6.27 -6.62
C GLU A 164 11.95 -6.55 -7.60
N PRO A 165 11.97 -7.63 -8.41
CA PRO A 165 10.80 -7.98 -9.22
C PRO A 165 9.55 -8.23 -8.38
N VAL A 166 9.69 -8.95 -7.26
CA VAL A 166 8.57 -9.24 -6.34
C VAL A 166 8.07 -7.96 -5.66
N ALA A 167 8.96 -7.13 -5.13
CA ALA A 167 8.63 -5.85 -4.52
C ALA A 167 7.95 -4.89 -5.51
N ASN A 168 8.45 -4.83 -6.76
CA ASN A 168 7.81 -4.04 -7.81
C ASN A 168 6.42 -4.56 -8.17
N ALA A 169 6.23 -5.88 -8.23
CA ALA A 169 4.91 -6.46 -8.47
C ALA A 169 3.94 -6.16 -7.31
N LEU A 170 4.40 -6.26 -6.06
CA LEU A 170 3.60 -5.96 -4.85
C LEU A 170 3.26 -4.48 -4.71
N THR A 171 4.17 -3.57 -5.07
CA THR A 171 3.89 -2.12 -5.03
C THR A 171 3.10 -1.67 -6.26
N GLY A 172 3.29 -2.30 -7.41
CA GLY A 172 2.56 -2.03 -8.65
C GLY A 172 1.09 -2.43 -8.60
N THR A 173 0.71 -3.45 -7.83
CA THR A 173 -0.71 -3.81 -7.64
C THR A 173 -1.49 -2.63 -7.06
N ILE A 174 -0.90 -1.82 -6.20
CA ILE A 174 -1.59 -0.67 -5.60
C ILE A 174 -1.97 0.38 -6.64
N GLU A 175 -1.11 0.69 -7.60
CA GLU A 175 -1.45 1.64 -8.65
C GLU A 175 -2.60 1.09 -9.51
N THR A 176 -2.51 -0.19 -9.90
CA THR A 176 -3.55 -0.81 -10.73
C THR A 176 -4.88 -0.96 -9.99
N ASP A 177 -4.83 -1.34 -8.71
CA ASP A 177 -6.02 -1.56 -7.89
C ASP A 177 -6.64 -0.23 -7.49
N GLN A 178 -5.85 0.81 -7.21
CA GLN A 178 -6.37 2.16 -7.00
C GLN A 178 -7.09 2.67 -8.24
N ARG A 179 -6.49 2.56 -9.43
CA ARG A 179 -7.16 2.98 -10.69
C ARG A 179 -8.45 2.19 -10.93
N ARG A 180 -8.43 0.86 -10.75
CA ARG A 180 -9.62 0.02 -10.88
C ARG A 180 -10.70 0.41 -9.89
N MET A 181 -10.33 0.62 -8.62
CA MET A 181 -11.24 1.06 -7.58
C MET A 181 -11.83 2.43 -7.89
N GLU A 182 -11.04 3.39 -8.37
CA GLU A 182 -11.58 4.70 -8.75
C GLU A 182 -12.56 4.60 -9.92
N VAL A 183 -12.24 3.82 -10.95
CA VAL A 183 -13.12 3.62 -12.13
C VAL A 183 -14.40 2.88 -11.79
N LEU A 184 -14.38 1.95 -10.83
CA LEU A 184 -15.56 1.16 -10.45
C LEU A 184 -16.37 1.80 -9.31
N ALA A 185 -15.69 2.28 -8.27
CA ALA A 185 -16.32 2.82 -7.08
C ALA A 185 -16.94 4.19 -7.31
N LEU A 186 -16.30 5.10 -8.08
CA LEU A 186 -16.86 6.44 -8.29
C LEU A 186 -18.23 6.40 -9.01
N PRO A 187 -18.43 5.65 -10.11
CA PRO A 187 -19.75 5.51 -10.72
C PRO A 187 -20.75 4.83 -9.78
N LEU A 188 -20.33 3.79 -9.05
CA LEU A 188 -21.21 3.09 -8.12
C LEU A 188 -21.67 4.01 -6.99
N VAL A 189 -20.75 4.75 -6.37
CA VAL A 189 -21.05 5.74 -5.33
C VAL A 189 -21.93 6.85 -5.89
N ALA A 190 -21.68 7.34 -7.12
CA ALA A 190 -22.53 8.33 -7.75
C ALA A 190 -23.97 7.81 -7.95
N VAL A 191 -24.14 6.57 -8.39
CA VAL A 191 -25.45 5.92 -8.51
C VAL A 191 -26.13 5.79 -7.15
N VAL A 192 -25.42 5.31 -6.13
CA VAL A 192 -25.96 5.18 -4.77
C VAL A 192 -26.36 6.55 -4.22
N LEU A 193 -25.52 7.58 -4.35
CA LEU A 193 -25.86 8.93 -3.89
C LEU A 193 -27.06 9.50 -4.63
N PHE A 194 -27.15 9.26 -5.94
CA PHE A 194 -28.33 9.66 -6.70
C PHE A 194 -29.60 8.94 -6.21
N LEU A 195 -29.51 7.66 -5.88
CA LEU A 195 -30.59 6.87 -5.29
C LEU A 195 -30.90 7.24 -3.83
N VAL A 196 -30.00 7.90 -3.11
CA VAL A 196 -30.30 8.38 -1.75
C VAL A 196 -30.97 9.75 -1.80
N PHE A 197 -30.48 10.68 -2.62
CA PHE A 197 -30.98 12.05 -2.60
C PHE A 197 -32.07 12.34 -3.63
N GLY A 198 -32.16 11.57 -4.71
CA GLY A 198 -33.12 11.82 -5.79
C GLY A 198 -32.86 13.11 -6.58
N GLY A 199 -31.65 13.67 -6.48
CA GLY A 199 -31.24 14.88 -7.19
C GLY A 199 -29.74 14.99 -7.40
N VAL A 200 -29.35 15.51 -8.57
CA VAL A 200 -27.95 15.57 -9.02
C VAL A 200 -27.12 16.48 -8.13
N VAL A 201 -27.61 17.68 -7.81
CA VAL A 201 -26.86 18.64 -6.96
C VAL A 201 -26.59 18.05 -5.58
N ALA A 202 -27.63 17.53 -4.92
CA ALA A 202 -27.51 16.88 -3.62
C ALA A 202 -26.55 15.69 -3.64
N ALA A 203 -26.56 14.87 -4.69
CA ALA A 203 -25.65 13.74 -4.84
C ALA A 203 -24.19 14.16 -5.12
N CYS A 204 -23.97 15.24 -5.85
CA CYS A 204 -22.62 15.74 -6.14
C CYS A 204 -21.93 16.33 -4.90
N LEU A 205 -22.68 16.89 -3.95
CA LEU A 205 -22.09 17.56 -2.78
C LEU A 205 -21.22 16.62 -1.92
N PRO A 206 -21.68 15.44 -1.46
CA PRO A 206 -20.82 14.50 -0.73
C PRO A 206 -19.63 14.02 -1.56
N ALA A 207 -19.82 13.79 -2.86
CA ALA A 207 -18.75 13.34 -3.75
C ALA A 207 -17.64 14.40 -3.90
N ILE A 208 -17.99 15.68 -4.04
CA ILE A 208 -17.03 16.79 -4.08
C ILE A 208 -16.26 16.88 -2.77
N VAL A 209 -16.94 16.77 -1.63
CA VAL A 209 -16.29 16.76 -0.31
C VAL A 209 -15.31 15.57 -0.21
N GLY A 210 -15.69 14.39 -0.70
CA GLY A 210 -14.81 13.23 -0.77
C GLY A 210 -13.57 13.46 -1.63
N GLY A 211 -13.73 14.01 -2.83
CA GLY A 211 -12.58 14.35 -3.69
C GLY A 211 -11.63 15.36 -3.04
N LEU A 212 -12.17 16.42 -2.41
CA LEU A 212 -11.36 17.41 -1.70
C LEU A 212 -10.68 16.84 -0.45
N ALA A 213 -11.33 15.91 0.25
CA ALA A 213 -10.77 15.21 1.39
C ALA A 213 -9.57 14.34 0.97
N ILE A 214 -9.70 13.58 -0.12
CA ILE A 214 -8.58 12.79 -0.67
C ILE A 214 -7.44 13.71 -1.07
N ALA A 215 -7.73 14.76 -1.85
CA ALA A 215 -6.71 15.70 -2.33
C ALA A 215 -5.94 16.35 -1.16
N GLY A 216 -6.64 16.90 -0.18
CA GLY A 216 -6.01 17.51 0.97
C GLY A 216 -5.29 16.50 1.87
N ALA A 217 -5.84 15.29 2.06
CA ALA A 217 -5.21 14.26 2.89
C ALA A 217 -3.92 13.72 2.25
N LEU A 218 -3.88 13.55 0.92
CA LEU A 218 -2.63 13.22 0.21
C LEU A 218 -1.59 14.35 0.36
N GLY A 219 -2.02 15.61 0.35
CA GLY A 219 -1.16 16.76 0.67
C GLY A 219 -0.60 16.71 2.08
N ILE A 220 -1.42 16.38 3.07
CA ILE A 220 -1.00 16.20 4.47
C ILE A 220 0.00 15.04 4.57
N MET A 221 -0.27 13.90 3.93
CA MET A 221 0.66 12.77 3.93
C MET A 221 1.99 13.12 3.25
N ARG A 222 1.96 13.89 2.17
CA ARG A 222 3.18 14.40 1.52
C ARG A 222 3.95 15.35 2.43
N PHE A 223 3.26 16.15 3.23
CA PHE A 223 3.89 17.00 4.24
C PHE A 223 4.54 16.16 5.34
N ILE A 224 3.86 15.12 5.83
CA ILE A 224 4.44 14.17 6.81
C ILE A 224 5.68 13.48 6.25
N ALA A 225 5.68 13.13 4.96
CA ALA A 225 6.82 12.53 4.27
C ALA A 225 8.09 13.43 4.24
N VAL A 226 7.98 14.72 4.58
CA VAL A 226 9.14 15.61 4.76
C VAL A 226 9.87 15.33 6.07
N PHE A 227 9.15 14.90 7.11
CA PHE A 227 9.70 14.70 8.45
C PHE A 227 10.09 13.26 8.75
N GLY A 228 9.53 12.30 8.01
CA GLY A 228 9.83 10.90 8.20
C GLY A 228 9.24 10.01 7.11
N PRO A 229 9.60 8.72 7.09
CA PRO A 229 9.13 7.78 6.10
C PRO A 229 7.61 7.59 6.19
N VAL A 230 6.95 7.59 5.04
CA VAL A 230 5.53 7.23 4.91
C VAL A 230 5.42 5.97 4.08
N HIS A 231 4.78 4.94 4.64
CA HIS A 231 4.65 3.66 3.95
C HIS A 231 3.74 3.75 2.71
N PHE A 232 4.05 3.05 1.62
CA PHE A 232 3.26 3.10 0.37
C PHE A 232 1.78 2.73 0.55
N PHE A 233 1.47 1.77 1.43
CA PHE A 233 0.10 1.41 1.82
C PHE A 233 -0.73 2.56 2.43
N ALA A 234 -0.13 3.68 2.84
CA ALA A 234 -0.88 4.83 3.32
C ALA A 234 -1.79 5.45 2.23
N GLN A 235 -1.38 5.40 0.96
CA GLN A 235 -2.13 5.98 -0.16
C GLN A 235 -3.50 5.32 -0.38
N PRO A 236 -3.61 3.99 -0.57
CA PRO A 236 -4.92 3.35 -0.72
C PRO A 236 -5.79 3.50 0.53
N VAL A 237 -5.18 3.61 1.72
CA VAL A 237 -5.90 3.86 2.98
C VAL A 237 -6.56 5.25 2.97
N VAL A 238 -5.84 6.30 2.52
CA VAL A 238 -6.42 7.65 2.36
C VAL A 238 -7.61 7.62 1.40
N THR A 239 -7.47 6.96 0.25
CA THR A 239 -8.55 6.90 -0.75
C THR A 239 -9.76 6.12 -0.23
N MET A 240 -9.53 4.92 0.31
CA MET A 240 -10.59 4.02 0.79
C MET A 240 -11.35 4.62 1.97
N ILE A 241 -10.64 5.09 3.00
CA ILE A 241 -11.26 5.64 4.21
C ILE A 241 -11.77 7.07 3.95
N GLY A 242 -10.96 7.89 3.30
CA GLY A 242 -11.27 9.30 3.05
C GLY A 242 -12.52 9.47 2.20
N LEU A 243 -12.65 8.71 1.09
CA LEU A 243 -13.84 8.77 0.25
C LEU A 243 -15.08 8.29 1.00
N GLY A 244 -15.03 7.11 1.62
CA GLY A 244 -16.18 6.53 2.29
C GLY A 244 -16.70 7.41 3.42
N ILE A 245 -15.81 7.83 4.32
CA ILE A 245 -16.18 8.66 5.47
C ILE A 245 -16.63 10.06 5.05
N ALA A 246 -15.98 10.68 4.06
CA ALA A 246 -16.42 11.97 3.55
C ALA A 246 -17.82 11.90 2.94
N VAL A 247 -18.11 10.85 2.19
CA VAL A 247 -19.43 10.63 1.59
C VAL A 247 -20.48 10.41 2.68
N ASP A 248 -20.18 9.60 3.70
CA ASP A 248 -21.10 9.35 4.82
C ASP A 248 -21.38 10.63 5.62
N TYR A 249 -20.33 11.39 5.95
CA TYR A 249 -20.49 12.68 6.65
C TYR A 249 -21.25 13.68 5.79
N GLY A 250 -20.94 13.73 4.50
CA GLY A 250 -21.65 14.57 3.55
C GLY A 250 -23.12 14.20 3.46
N LEU A 251 -23.41 12.90 3.42
CA LEU A 251 -24.78 12.39 3.35
C LEU A 251 -25.58 12.74 4.58
N PHE A 252 -25.00 12.58 5.76
CA PHE A 252 -25.68 12.90 7.00
C PHE A 252 -26.00 14.40 7.12
N VAL A 253 -25.05 15.28 6.74
CA VAL A 253 -25.24 16.73 6.77
C VAL A 253 -26.24 17.20 5.70
N VAL A 254 -26.16 16.69 4.47
CA VAL A 254 -27.10 17.04 3.39
C VAL A 254 -28.51 16.54 3.70
N SER A 255 -28.65 15.30 4.18
CA SER A 255 -29.94 14.75 4.58
C SER A 255 -30.59 15.61 5.65
N ARG A 256 -29.83 15.94 6.71
CA ARG A 256 -30.37 16.75 7.79
C ARG A 256 -30.72 18.17 7.35
N PHE A 257 -29.91 18.79 6.49
CA PHE A 257 -30.24 20.10 5.93
C PHE A 257 -31.56 20.08 5.14
N ARG A 258 -31.78 19.05 4.32
CA ARG A 258 -33.02 18.89 3.55
C ARG A 258 -34.24 18.68 4.45
N GLU A 259 -34.09 17.94 5.54
CA GLU A 259 -35.14 17.81 6.57
C GLU A 259 -35.52 19.17 7.16
N GLU A 260 -34.54 20.00 7.56
CA GLU A 260 -34.81 21.32 8.14
C GLU A 260 -35.45 22.28 7.11
N ILE A 261 -35.05 22.20 5.82
CA ILE A 261 -35.72 22.97 4.76
C ILE A 261 -37.15 22.50 4.53
N ALA A 262 -37.40 21.18 4.59
CA ALA A 262 -38.74 20.59 4.45
C ALA A 262 -39.66 20.95 5.62
N GLU A 263 -39.12 21.12 6.84
CA GLU A 263 -39.84 21.65 8.01
C GLU A 263 -40.18 23.16 7.89
N GLY A 264 -39.71 23.84 6.83
CA GLY A 264 -40.09 25.21 6.50
C GLY A 264 -39.12 26.28 6.98
N TYR A 265 -37.96 25.91 7.56
CA TYR A 265 -36.95 26.88 7.97
C TYR A 265 -36.28 27.56 6.76
N ASP A 266 -35.82 28.79 6.96
CA ASP A 266 -34.96 29.49 6.01
C ASP A 266 -33.56 28.87 5.97
N SER A 267 -32.79 29.18 4.92
CA SER A 267 -31.48 28.54 4.71
C SER A 267 -30.46 28.85 5.80
N GLU A 268 -30.50 30.03 6.43
CA GLU A 268 -29.58 30.36 7.52
C GLU A 268 -29.89 29.52 8.77
N VAL A 269 -31.16 29.47 9.17
CA VAL A 269 -31.59 28.66 10.33
C VAL A 269 -31.42 27.17 10.06
N ALA A 270 -31.72 26.69 8.84
CA ALA A 270 -31.52 25.30 8.46
C ALA A 270 -30.04 24.89 8.54
N VAL A 271 -29.11 25.71 8.03
CA VAL A 271 -27.66 25.46 8.19
C VAL A 271 -27.29 25.43 9.68
N ARG A 272 -27.77 26.40 10.48
CA ARG A 272 -27.46 26.45 11.91
C ARG A 272 -27.93 25.20 12.66
N ARG A 273 -29.18 24.78 12.45
CA ARG A 273 -29.77 23.60 13.11
C ARG A 273 -29.08 22.31 12.68
N THR A 274 -28.79 22.16 11.39
CA THR A 274 -28.00 21.04 10.85
C THR A 274 -26.64 20.94 11.55
N MET A 275 -25.96 22.06 11.78
CA MET A 275 -24.65 22.05 12.44
C MET A 275 -24.73 21.73 13.94
N MET A 276 -25.80 22.15 14.63
CA MET A 276 -26.01 21.83 16.04
C MET A 276 -26.30 20.34 16.28
N THR A 277 -26.86 19.64 15.29
CA THR A 277 -27.19 18.21 15.39
C THR A 277 -26.22 17.35 14.58
N ALA A 278 -26.38 17.28 13.26
CA ALA A 278 -25.60 16.45 12.37
C ALA A 278 -24.10 16.80 12.41
N GLY A 279 -23.78 18.10 12.41
CA GLY A 279 -22.39 18.56 12.52
C GLY A 279 -21.69 18.12 13.81
N ARG A 280 -22.41 18.15 14.93
CA ARG A 280 -21.91 17.64 16.21
C ARG A 280 -21.66 16.13 16.13
N THR A 281 -22.61 15.36 15.60
CA THR A 281 -22.46 13.90 15.44
C THR A 281 -21.26 13.54 14.55
N VAL A 282 -21.07 14.25 13.42
CA VAL A 282 -19.91 14.06 12.54
C VAL A 282 -18.61 14.33 13.28
N THR A 283 -18.53 15.41 14.05
CA THR A 283 -17.33 15.76 14.81
C THR A 283 -17.02 14.69 15.88
N PHE A 284 -18.03 14.24 16.62
CA PHE A 284 -17.88 13.16 17.60
C PHE A 284 -17.42 11.85 16.95
N SER A 285 -18.03 11.47 15.82
CA SER A 285 -17.62 10.28 15.05
C SER A 285 -16.16 10.37 14.61
N ALA A 286 -15.74 11.51 14.07
CA ALA A 286 -14.37 11.72 13.60
C ALA A 286 -13.34 11.60 14.72
N VAL A 287 -13.63 12.18 15.89
CA VAL A 287 -12.77 12.07 17.07
C VAL A 287 -12.68 10.62 17.55
N LEU A 288 -13.79 9.88 17.60
CA LEU A 288 -13.80 8.46 18.01
C LEU A 288 -12.95 7.60 17.07
N ILE A 289 -13.06 7.80 15.77
CA ILE A 289 -12.25 7.08 14.78
C ILE A 289 -10.77 7.49 14.90
N ALA A 290 -10.47 8.77 15.07
CA ALA A 290 -9.09 9.24 15.23
C ALA A 290 -8.42 8.68 16.49
N VAL A 291 -9.12 8.65 17.63
CA VAL A 291 -8.63 8.06 18.88
C VAL A 291 -8.45 6.54 18.73
N SER A 292 -9.38 5.87 18.05
CA SER A 292 -9.27 4.43 17.79
C SER A 292 -8.06 4.11 16.92
N ALA A 293 -7.84 4.87 15.84
CA ALA A 293 -6.67 4.73 14.97
C ALA A 293 -5.35 5.06 15.71
N ALA A 294 -5.37 6.03 16.63
CA ALA A 294 -4.21 6.41 17.42
C ALA A 294 -3.69 5.28 18.33
N SER A 295 -4.53 4.30 18.70
CA SER A 295 -4.08 3.13 19.47
C SER A 295 -2.99 2.32 18.75
N MET A 296 -2.95 2.34 17.41
CA MET A 296 -1.91 1.67 16.63
C MET A 296 -0.52 2.33 16.78
N LEU A 297 -0.42 3.56 17.28
CA LEU A 297 0.86 4.24 17.51
C LEU A 297 1.68 3.59 18.64
N VAL A 298 1.06 2.73 19.46
CA VAL A 298 1.76 1.93 20.48
C VAL A 298 2.74 0.95 19.82
N PHE A 299 2.46 0.52 18.59
CA PHE A 299 3.31 -0.43 17.87
C PHE A 299 4.52 0.27 17.24
N PRO A 300 5.73 -0.32 17.33
CA PRO A 300 6.96 0.31 16.83
C PRO A 300 7.02 0.42 15.30
N GLN A 301 6.32 -0.47 14.58
CA GLN A 301 6.35 -0.59 13.11
C GLN A 301 5.96 0.71 12.40
N GLY A 302 6.86 1.23 11.56
CA GLY A 302 6.63 2.41 10.73
C GLY A 302 5.45 2.26 9.77
N PHE A 303 5.15 1.04 9.33
CA PHE A 303 3.96 0.69 8.56
C PHE A 303 2.68 1.08 9.32
N LEU A 304 2.50 0.60 10.55
CA LEU A 304 1.30 0.87 11.35
C LEU A 304 1.16 2.37 11.67
N LYS A 305 2.27 3.04 12.00
CA LYS A 305 2.28 4.50 12.23
C LYS A 305 1.82 5.28 10.99
N SER A 306 2.32 4.92 9.81
CA SER A 306 1.94 5.56 8.54
C SER A 306 0.45 5.37 8.24
N LEU A 307 -0.09 4.18 8.49
CA LEU A 307 -1.52 3.89 8.34
C LEU A 307 -2.36 4.73 9.31
N THR A 308 -1.93 4.87 10.56
CA THR A 308 -2.60 5.74 11.53
C THR A 308 -2.63 7.19 11.07
N TYR A 309 -1.51 7.73 10.61
CA TYR A 309 -1.45 9.10 10.10
C TYR A 309 -2.38 9.30 8.90
N ALA A 310 -2.40 8.35 7.97
CA ALA A 310 -3.31 8.37 6.82
C ALA A 310 -4.78 8.37 7.24
N THR A 311 -5.17 7.48 8.15
CA THR A 311 -6.53 7.41 8.68
C THR A 311 -6.93 8.69 9.40
N ILE A 312 -6.10 9.21 10.30
CA ILE A 312 -6.39 10.44 11.05
C ILE A 312 -6.50 11.63 10.09
N ALA A 313 -5.56 11.79 9.17
CA ALA A 313 -5.57 12.88 8.19
C ALA A 313 -6.83 12.84 7.33
N ALA A 314 -7.19 11.66 6.79
CA ALA A 314 -8.38 11.47 5.98
C ALA A 314 -9.66 11.77 6.77
N VAL A 315 -9.84 11.15 7.95
CA VAL A 315 -11.04 11.30 8.76
C VAL A 315 -11.25 12.73 9.25
N MET A 316 -10.20 13.33 9.82
CA MET A 316 -10.28 14.68 10.39
C MET A 316 -10.52 15.71 9.30
N LEU A 317 -9.84 15.58 8.15
CA LEU A 317 -10.08 16.47 7.03
C LEU A 317 -11.49 16.29 6.46
N SER A 318 -11.97 15.05 6.28
CA SER A 318 -13.35 14.78 5.86
C SER A 318 -14.37 15.43 6.79
N ALA A 319 -14.19 15.32 8.10
CA ALA A 319 -15.06 15.96 9.09
C ALA A 319 -15.01 17.49 8.98
N ILE A 320 -13.80 18.07 8.91
CA ILE A 320 -13.60 19.51 8.76
C ILE A 320 -14.31 20.02 7.50
N LEU A 321 -14.15 19.34 6.35
CA LEU A 321 -14.78 19.75 5.09
C LEU A 321 -16.31 19.62 5.16
N SER A 322 -16.84 18.56 5.77
CA SER A 322 -18.28 18.37 5.96
C SER A 322 -18.91 19.39 6.90
N ILE A 323 -18.15 19.97 7.84
CA ILE A 323 -18.66 21.03 8.74
C ILE A 323 -18.29 22.46 8.28
N THR A 324 -17.50 22.60 7.22
CA THR A 324 -17.05 23.89 6.67
C THR A 324 -17.61 24.17 5.28
N ILE A 325 -17.15 23.43 4.27
CA ILE A 325 -17.51 23.61 2.87
C ILE A 325 -18.98 23.30 2.68
N LEU A 326 -19.43 22.15 3.18
CA LEU A 326 -20.78 21.67 2.92
C LEU A 326 -21.86 22.63 3.46
N PRO A 327 -21.86 23.07 4.74
CA PRO A 327 -22.83 24.06 5.20
C PRO A 327 -22.69 25.42 4.53
N ALA A 328 -21.49 25.80 4.08
CA ALA A 328 -21.30 27.04 3.31
C ALA A 328 -21.96 26.96 1.94
N VAL A 329 -21.79 25.84 1.21
CA VAL A 329 -22.40 25.61 -0.10
C VAL A 329 -23.92 25.45 0.03
N LEU A 330 -24.39 24.69 1.04
CA LEU A 330 -25.82 24.56 1.34
C LEU A 330 -26.46 25.91 1.69
N GLY A 331 -25.73 26.79 2.40
CA GLY A 331 -26.19 28.15 2.68
C GLY A 331 -26.31 29.04 1.43
N ILE A 332 -25.57 28.74 0.35
CA ILE A 332 -25.69 29.42 -0.95
C ILE A 332 -26.83 28.82 -1.77
N LEU A 333 -26.89 27.50 -1.88
CA LEU A 333 -27.89 26.80 -2.68
C LEU A 333 -29.30 26.94 -2.08
N GLY A 334 -29.41 26.86 -0.76
CA GLY A 334 -30.69 26.89 -0.05
C GLY A 334 -31.64 25.81 -0.58
N ARG A 335 -32.83 26.22 -1.02
CA ARG A 335 -33.83 25.32 -1.61
C ARG A 335 -33.42 24.74 -2.97
N HIS A 336 -32.41 25.30 -3.64
CA HIS A 336 -31.97 24.83 -4.96
C HIS A 336 -31.14 23.53 -4.92
N VAL A 337 -30.87 22.99 -3.74
CA VAL A 337 -30.24 21.65 -3.58
C VAL A 337 -31.08 20.56 -4.27
N ASP A 338 -32.41 20.73 -4.31
CA ASP A 338 -33.35 19.83 -4.98
C ASP A 338 -33.74 20.28 -6.41
N ALA A 339 -33.11 21.34 -6.95
CA ALA A 339 -33.50 21.92 -8.24
C ALA A 339 -33.29 21.00 -9.44
N LEU A 340 -32.29 20.10 -9.37
CA LEU A 340 -31.99 19.10 -10.40
C LEU A 340 -32.38 17.69 -9.94
N GLY A 341 -33.64 17.52 -9.54
CA GLY A 341 -34.21 16.22 -9.13
C GLY A 341 -34.54 15.29 -10.30
N VAL A 342 -35.02 14.07 -9.99
CA VAL A 342 -35.60 13.14 -10.98
C VAL A 342 -36.69 13.83 -11.82
N ARG A 343 -37.45 14.74 -11.21
CA ARG A 343 -38.50 15.50 -11.90
C ARG A 343 -37.98 16.40 -13.02
N THR A 344 -36.68 16.73 -13.04
CA THR A 344 -36.06 17.48 -14.13
C THR A 344 -35.95 16.65 -15.42
N LEU A 345 -35.92 15.31 -15.33
CA LEU A 345 -36.00 14.44 -16.53
C LEU A 345 -37.34 14.59 -17.25
N PHE A 346 -38.42 15.04 -16.58
CA PHE A 346 -39.68 15.38 -17.25
C PHE A 346 -39.60 16.63 -18.15
N ARG A 347 -38.51 17.42 -18.08
CA ARG A 347 -38.29 18.52 -19.04
C ARG A 347 -37.75 18.04 -20.38
N VAL A 348 -37.26 16.80 -20.49
CA VAL A 348 -36.78 16.22 -21.75
C VAL A 348 -37.99 15.71 -22.56
N PRO A 349 -38.31 16.29 -23.74
CA PRO A 349 -39.56 16.01 -24.45
C PRO A 349 -39.76 14.52 -24.78
N PHE A 350 -38.67 13.82 -25.13
CA PHE A 350 -38.70 12.39 -25.47
C PHE A 350 -39.04 11.51 -24.25
N LEU A 351 -38.49 11.81 -23.06
CA LEU A 351 -38.78 11.07 -21.83
C LEU A 351 -40.13 11.42 -21.23
N ALA A 352 -40.60 12.65 -21.45
CA ALA A 352 -41.89 13.12 -20.96
C ALA A 352 -43.07 12.56 -21.77
N ASN A 353 -42.93 12.39 -23.09
CA ASN A 353 -44.04 12.00 -23.96
C ASN A 353 -44.31 10.48 -24.02
N TRP A 354 -43.37 9.64 -23.58
CA TRP A 354 -43.57 8.20 -23.57
C TRP A 354 -44.27 7.73 -22.28
N LYS A 355 -45.42 7.05 -22.41
CA LYS A 355 -46.24 6.59 -21.26
C LYS A 355 -45.47 5.72 -20.26
N VAL A 356 -44.60 4.84 -20.76
CA VAL A 356 -43.81 3.91 -19.93
C VAL A 356 -42.74 4.66 -19.14
N SER A 357 -41.98 5.55 -19.78
CA SER A 357 -40.98 6.38 -19.08
C SER A 357 -41.64 7.31 -18.07
N ARG A 358 -42.83 7.86 -18.36
CA ARG A 358 -43.56 8.73 -17.42
C ARG A 358 -44.01 7.96 -16.17
N ALA A 359 -44.51 6.74 -16.32
CA ALA A 359 -44.86 5.87 -15.18
C ALA A 359 -43.64 5.50 -14.34
N TYR A 360 -42.53 5.15 -15.00
CA TYR A 360 -41.27 4.83 -14.33
C TYR A 360 -40.68 6.04 -13.58
N LEU A 361 -40.65 7.23 -14.20
CA LEU A 361 -40.15 8.45 -13.59
C LEU A 361 -41.01 8.93 -12.42
N ASN A 362 -42.34 8.74 -12.48
CA ASN A 362 -43.22 9.03 -11.34
C ASN A 362 -42.96 8.08 -10.18
N TRP A 363 -42.89 6.78 -10.45
CA TRP A 363 -42.51 5.78 -9.46
C TRP A 363 -41.14 6.10 -8.82
N LEU A 364 -40.15 6.46 -9.64
CA LEU A 364 -38.81 6.81 -9.19
C LEU A 364 -38.78 8.11 -8.37
N ALA A 365 -39.54 9.13 -8.77
CA ALA A 365 -39.63 10.38 -8.03
C ALA A 365 -40.30 10.17 -6.65
N ASP A 366 -41.36 9.38 -6.59
CA ASP A 366 -42.05 9.06 -5.34
C ASP A 366 -41.20 8.20 -4.41
N LEU A 367 -40.35 7.32 -4.97
CA LEU A 367 -39.39 6.51 -4.21
C LEU A 367 -38.25 7.37 -3.62
N LEU A 368 -37.76 8.35 -4.38
CA LEU A 368 -36.50 9.06 -4.09
C LEU A 368 -36.65 10.43 -3.42
N GLN A 369 -37.79 11.12 -3.57
CA GLN A 369 -37.95 12.52 -3.12
C GLN A 369 -38.90 12.70 -1.93
N LYS A 370 -39.48 11.63 -1.38
CA LYS A 370 -40.44 11.74 -0.28
C LYS A 370 -39.70 11.84 1.06
N THR A 371 -39.60 13.04 1.61
CA THR A 371 -39.24 13.25 3.03
C THR A 371 -40.41 12.79 3.90
N LYS A 372 -40.27 11.63 4.54
CA LYS A 372 -41.34 10.98 5.31
C LYS A 372 -41.35 11.45 6.75
N THR A 373 -42.54 11.45 7.37
CA THR A 373 -42.67 11.79 8.79
C THR A 373 -42.29 10.62 9.68
N ARG A 374 -41.99 10.89 10.95
CA ARG A 374 -41.61 9.86 11.94
C ARG A 374 -42.68 8.77 12.10
N GLU A 375 -43.96 9.14 12.07
CA GLU A 375 -45.09 8.21 12.19
C GLU A 375 -45.18 7.25 10.99
N GLU A 376 -44.91 7.74 9.76
CA GLU A 376 -44.87 6.90 8.56
C GLU A 376 -43.73 5.87 8.65
N VAL A 377 -42.56 6.26 9.17
CA VAL A 377 -41.41 5.35 9.35
C VAL A 377 -41.68 4.27 10.40
N GLU A 378 -42.38 4.59 11.49
CA GLU A 378 -42.75 3.61 12.53
C GLU A 378 -43.75 2.55 12.04
N GLN A 379 -44.63 2.91 11.10
CA GLN A 379 -45.59 1.97 10.50
C GLN A 379 -45.02 1.12 9.37
N GLU A 380 -43.83 1.48 8.88
CA GLU A 380 -43.12 0.79 7.79
C GLU A 380 -42.35 -0.45 8.25
N PHE A 381 -41.64 -1.07 7.29
CA PHE A 381 -40.86 -2.29 7.47
C PHE A 381 -39.88 -2.17 8.66
N TRP A 382 -39.12 -1.08 8.75
CA TRP A 382 -38.12 -0.89 9.81
C TRP A 382 -38.75 -0.75 11.20
N GLY A 383 -39.82 0.04 11.34
CA GLY A 383 -40.55 0.16 12.60
C GLY A 383 -41.16 -1.17 13.05
N LYS A 384 -41.77 -1.93 12.12
CA LYS A 384 -42.28 -3.29 12.40
C LYS A 384 -41.17 -4.27 12.78
N LEU A 385 -40.01 -4.19 12.14
CA LEU A 385 -38.87 -5.05 12.43
C LEU A 385 -38.32 -4.77 13.84
N VAL A 386 -38.07 -3.50 14.18
CA VAL A 386 -37.60 -3.09 15.51
C VAL A 386 -38.59 -3.52 16.58
N ASN A 387 -39.89 -3.28 16.36
CA ASN A 387 -40.94 -3.72 17.29
C ASN A 387 -40.96 -5.24 17.48
N ARG A 388 -40.69 -6.02 16.42
CA ARG A 388 -40.60 -7.49 16.51
C ARG A 388 -39.39 -7.94 17.33
N VAL A 389 -38.24 -7.29 17.15
CA VAL A 389 -37.02 -7.57 17.92
C VAL A 389 -37.22 -7.21 19.39
N MET A 390 -37.76 -6.02 19.68
CA MET A 390 -38.03 -5.55 21.06
C MET A 390 -39.04 -6.42 21.82
N LYS A 391 -40.00 -7.04 21.11
CA LYS A 391 -40.96 -7.96 21.73
C LYS A 391 -40.34 -9.30 22.16
N ARG A 392 -39.25 -9.73 21.52
CA ARG A 392 -38.58 -11.02 21.79
C ARG A 392 -37.05 -10.89 21.70
N PRO A 393 -36.39 -10.07 22.54
CA PRO A 393 -34.98 -9.73 22.37
C PRO A 393 -34.06 -10.94 22.44
N LEU A 394 -34.30 -11.88 23.36
CA LEU A 394 -33.47 -13.09 23.52
C LEU A 394 -33.55 -14.04 22.31
N LEU A 395 -34.69 -14.07 21.61
CA LEU A 395 -34.87 -14.90 20.41
C LEU A 395 -33.93 -14.47 19.27
N PHE A 396 -33.56 -13.19 19.22
CA PHE A 396 -32.61 -12.65 18.23
C PHE A 396 -31.19 -12.60 18.81
N ALA A 397 -31.04 -12.13 20.04
CA ALA A 397 -29.73 -11.93 20.65
C ALA A 397 -28.96 -13.23 20.82
N VAL A 398 -29.58 -14.31 21.33
CA VAL A 398 -28.88 -15.56 21.60
C VAL A 398 -28.35 -16.21 20.31
N PRO A 399 -29.15 -16.42 19.24
CA PRO A 399 -28.64 -16.99 18.01
C PRO A 399 -27.55 -16.13 17.35
N ILE A 400 -27.68 -14.79 17.38
CA ILE A 400 -26.67 -13.88 16.82
C ILE A 400 -25.36 -14.00 17.59
N VAL A 401 -25.40 -13.96 18.93
CA VAL A 401 -24.20 -14.08 19.76
C VAL A 401 -23.54 -15.44 19.58
N VAL A 402 -24.32 -16.53 19.57
CA VAL A 402 -23.80 -17.88 19.31
C VAL A 402 -23.15 -17.94 17.92
N ALA A 403 -23.81 -17.41 16.89
CA ALA A 403 -23.24 -17.37 15.54
C ALA A 403 -21.94 -16.54 15.48
N MET A 404 -21.89 -15.39 16.14
CA MET A 404 -20.67 -14.57 16.22
C MET A 404 -19.54 -15.31 16.93
N ILE A 405 -19.80 -16.03 18.03
CA ILE A 405 -18.80 -16.84 18.73
C ILE A 405 -18.28 -17.96 17.83
N LEU A 406 -19.17 -18.65 17.11
CA LEU A 406 -18.78 -19.70 16.16
C LEU A 406 -17.88 -19.15 15.04
N LEU A 407 -18.14 -17.93 14.55
CA LEU A 407 -17.30 -17.25 13.57
C LEU A 407 -15.92 -16.85 14.11
N ILE A 408 -15.74 -16.76 15.45
CA ILE A 408 -14.45 -16.46 16.08
C ILE A 408 -13.58 -17.72 16.24
N ILE A 409 -14.16 -18.92 16.27
CA ILE A 409 -13.41 -20.18 16.49
C ILE A 409 -12.22 -20.36 15.51
N PRO A 410 -12.34 -20.08 14.20
CA PRO A 410 -11.20 -20.21 13.28
C PRO A 410 -10.00 -19.31 13.61
N LEU A 411 -10.20 -18.24 14.38
CA LEU A 411 -9.14 -17.31 14.78
C LEU A 411 -8.07 -18.00 15.66
N PHE A 412 -8.40 -19.09 16.34
CA PHE A 412 -7.42 -19.87 17.12
C PHE A 412 -6.37 -20.57 16.26
N ASN A 413 -6.65 -20.76 14.96
CA ASN A 413 -5.71 -21.35 14.00
C ASN A 413 -4.95 -20.28 13.19
N LEU A 414 -4.93 -19.03 13.67
CA LEU A 414 -4.22 -17.95 12.99
C LEU A 414 -2.70 -18.19 13.05
N SER A 415 -2.07 -18.22 11.88
CA SER A 415 -0.62 -18.20 11.73
C SER A 415 -0.17 -16.86 11.16
N LEU A 416 0.96 -16.35 11.63
CA LEU A 416 1.55 -15.09 11.19
C LEU A 416 2.86 -15.40 10.47
N GLY A 417 3.10 -14.74 9.34
CA GLY A 417 4.31 -14.90 8.53
C GLY A 417 4.74 -13.59 7.88
N GLY A 418 5.96 -13.56 7.37
CA GLY A 418 6.51 -12.42 6.65
C GLY A 418 5.98 -12.26 5.23
N PHE A 419 6.53 -11.28 4.51
CA PHE A 419 6.26 -11.12 3.08
C PHE A 419 6.84 -12.26 2.28
N SER A 420 6.07 -12.73 1.30
CA SER A 420 6.51 -13.68 0.29
C SER A 420 5.82 -13.39 -1.03
N GLU A 421 6.36 -13.97 -2.11
CA GLU A 421 5.75 -13.98 -3.44
C GLU A 421 4.30 -14.48 -3.44
N LYS A 422 3.89 -15.25 -2.41
CA LYS A 422 2.53 -15.79 -2.26
C LYS A 422 1.46 -14.73 -2.02
N TYR A 423 1.86 -13.51 -1.68
CA TYR A 423 0.95 -12.35 -1.59
C TYR A 423 0.44 -11.94 -2.98
N LEU A 424 1.16 -12.31 -4.04
CA LEU A 424 0.68 -12.15 -5.42
C LEU A 424 -0.26 -13.30 -5.80
N PRO A 425 -1.23 -13.07 -6.71
CA PRO A 425 -2.06 -14.14 -7.25
C PRO A 425 -1.22 -15.28 -7.86
N PRO A 426 -1.66 -16.55 -7.79
CA PRO A 426 -0.92 -17.69 -8.34
C PRO A 426 -0.71 -17.64 -9.86
N SER A 427 -1.50 -16.81 -10.56
CA SER A 427 -1.35 -16.55 -11.99
C SER A 427 -0.37 -15.41 -12.32
N ASN A 428 0.21 -14.74 -11.32
CA ASN A 428 1.13 -13.64 -11.54
C ASN A 428 2.48 -14.16 -12.10
N PRO A 429 3.00 -13.61 -13.21
CA PRO A 429 4.22 -14.11 -13.84
C PRO A 429 5.47 -13.98 -12.96
N VAL A 430 5.56 -12.94 -12.12
CA VAL A 430 6.70 -12.75 -11.20
C VAL A 430 6.67 -13.82 -10.10
N ARG A 431 5.48 -14.14 -9.58
CA ARG A 431 5.32 -15.24 -8.61
C ARG A 431 5.71 -16.58 -9.23
N GLN A 432 5.26 -16.85 -10.45
CA GLN A 432 5.61 -18.08 -11.16
C GLN A 432 7.12 -18.16 -11.45
N ALA A 433 7.75 -17.06 -11.85
CA ALA A 433 9.19 -16.99 -12.05
C ALA A 433 9.97 -17.28 -10.75
N GLN A 434 9.52 -16.74 -9.61
CA GLN A 434 10.12 -17.03 -8.30
C GLN A 434 9.94 -18.50 -7.89
N GLU A 435 8.73 -19.03 -8.01
CA GLU A 435 8.44 -20.44 -7.69
C GLU A 435 9.20 -21.40 -8.64
N HIS A 436 9.38 -21.02 -9.91
CA HIS A 436 10.16 -21.78 -10.89
C HIS A 436 11.65 -21.74 -10.58
N PHE A 437 12.20 -20.57 -10.23
CA PHE A 437 13.58 -20.44 -9.75
C PHE A 437 13.83 -21.32 -8.52
N ASP A 438 12.96 -21.25 -7.51
CA ASP A 438 13.10 -22.04 -6.28
C ASP A 438 13.03 -23.56 -6.55
N LYS A 439 12.29 -23.98 -7.60
CA LYS A 439 12.21 -25.37 -8.04
C LYS A 439 13.43 -25.83 -8.84
N LEU A 440 13.95 -24.99 -9.74
CA LEU A 440 15.09 -25.31 -10.60
C LEU A 440 16.42 -25.25 -9.86
N PHE A 441 16.56 -24.30 -8.93
CA PHE A 441 17.80 -24.00 -8.22
C PHE A 441 17.58 -24.05 -6.69
N PRO A 442 17.23 -25.22 -6.13
CA PRO A 442 17.00 -25.35 -4.70
C PRO A 442 18.28 -25.03 -3.91
N GLY A 443 18.13 -24.34 -2.78
CA GLY A 443 19.23 -24.00 -1.87
C GLY A 443 19.91 -22.65 -2.11
N TYR A 444 19.60 -21.94 -3.20
CA TYR A 444 20.11 -20.57 -3.41
C TYR A 444 19.29 -19.53 -2.66
N ARG A 445 17.97 -19.69 -2.58
CA ARG A 445 17.12 -18.89 -1.70
C ARG A 445 17.26 -19.42 -0.27
N THR A 446 17.83 -18.61 0.62
CA THR A 446 18.01 -18.98 2.03
C THR A 446 17.54 -17.86 2.95
N GLU A 447 16.93 -18.24 4.06
CA GLU A 447 16.61 -17.34 5.17
C GLU A 447 17.48 -17.77 6.36
N GLN A 448 18.67 -17.17 6.45
CA GLN A 448 19.67 -17.56 7.44
C GLN A 448 19.50 -16.78 8.75
N LEU A 449 19.67 -17.47 9.88
CA LEU A 449 19.85 -16.79 11.16
C LEU A 449 21.29 -16.32 11.27
N THR A 450 21.50 -15.04 11.59
CA THR A 450 22.84 -14.46 11.69
C THR A 450 23.24 -14.25 13.15
N LEU A 451 24.45 -14.69 13.49
CA LEU A 451 25.06 -14.42 14.78
C LEU A 451 26.10 -13.30 14.61
N VAL A 452 25.77 -12.10 15.07
CA VAL A 452 26.60 -10.91 14.90
C VAL A 452 27.37 -10.64 16.20
N ILE A 453 28.71 -10.67 16.11
CA ILE A 453 29.61 -10.50 17.27
C ILE A 453 30.21 -9.10 17.21
N GLN A 454 29.97 -8.31 18.26
CA GLN A 454 30.57 -6.97 18.41
C GLN A 454 31.45 -6.93 19.66
N SER A 455 32.69 -6.49 19.49
CA SER A 455 33.60 -6.26 20.61
C SER A 455 33.21 -5.00 21.39
N THR A 456 33.17 -5.08 22.73
CA THR A 456 32.80 -3.97 23.62
C THR A 456 33.95 -3.02 23.95
N ASN A 457 35.20 -3.46 23.77
CA ASN A 457 36.40 -2.66 24.04
C ASN A 457 37.06 -2.14 22.74
N HIS A 458 36.36 -2.25 21.60
CA HIS A 458 36.85 -1.92 20.26
C HIS A 458 38.10 -2.68 19.80
N SER A 459 38.53 -3.74 20.52
CA SER A 459 39.58 -4.64 20.04
C SER A 459 39.06 -5.56 18.95
N LYS A 460 39.95 -6.03 18.08
CA LYS A 460 39.61 -7.04 17.07
C LYS A 460 39.09 -8.31 17.75
N VAL A 461 37.98 -8.85 17.26
CA VAL A 461 37.46 -10.16 17.67
C VAL A 461 38.44 -11.24 17.18
N THR A 462 38.91 -12.10 18.08
CA THR A 462 39.86 -13.17 17.74
C THR A 462 39.15 -14.43 17.26
N ASP A 463 39.81 -15.23 16.44
CA ASP A 463 39.25 -16.51 15.95
C ASP A 463 38.87 -17.45 17.11
N GLN A 464 39.63 -17.39 18.22
CA GLN A 464 39.31 -18.13 19.44
C GLN A 464 38.01 -17.66 20.10
N GLN A 465 37.75 -16.35 20.12
CA GLN A 465 36.48 -15.80 20.62
C GLN A 465 35.31 -16.21 19.72
N VAL A 466 35.50 -16.19 18.40
CA VAL A 466 34.49 -16.67 17.44
C VAL A 466 34.18 -18.14 17.66
N ALA A 467 35.21 -18.99 17.80
CA ALA A 467 35.04 -20.43 18.05
C ALA A 467 34.34 -20.71 19.39
N ASP A 468 34.70 -19.98 20.46
CA ASP A 468 34.04 -20.09 21.77
C ASP A 468 32.55 -19.76 21.67
N ILE A 469 32.19 -18.64 21.02
CA ILE A 469 30.80 -18.23 20.83
C ILE A 469 30.03 -19.24 19.97
N ARG A 470 30.62 -19.75 18.88
CA ARG A 470 30.00 -20.79 18.03
C ARG A 470 29.70 -22.07 18.81
N SER A 471 30.59 -22.49 19.71
CA SER A 471 30.39 -23.71 20.50
C SER A 471 29.27 -23.59 21.54
N LYS A 472 28.99 -22.35 22.00
CA LYS A 472 27.95 -22.04 22.99
C LYS A 472 26.59 -21.72 22.39
N ALA A 473 26.49 -21.52 21.07
CA ALA A 473 25.27 -21.16 20.38
C ALA A 473 24.59 -22.38 19.74
N PRO A 474 23.58 -23.01 20.39
CA PRO A 474 22.92 -24.21 19.86
C PRO A 474 22.07 -23.91 18.62
N LEU A 475 22.10 -24.82 17.64
CA LEU A 475 21.36 -24.75 16.36
C LEU A 475 20.15 -25.70 16.35
N ASN A 476 19.24 -25.54 17.31
CA ASN A 476 18.04 -26.39 17.37
C ASN A 476 17.02 -25.97 16.31
N GLY A 477 16.58 -26.89 15.45
CA GLY A 477 15.52 -26.66 14.46
C GLY A 477 16.00 -26.12 13.10
N PHE A 478 17.31 -26.03 12.86
CA PHE A 478 17.88 -25.59 11.58
C PHE A 478 18.45 -26.76 10.77
N THR A 479 18.44 -26.63 9.44
CA THR A 479 19.00 -27.64 8.51
C THR A 479 20.53 -27.67 8.52
N ALA A 480 21.15 -26.52 8.78
CA ALA A 480 22.59 -26.41 8.99
C ALA A 480 22.97 -26.89 10.39
N LYS A 481 24.03 -27.69 10.48
CA LYS A 481 24.54 -28.26 11.74
C LYS A 481 25.68 -27.45 12.37
N GLN A 482 26.18 -26.43 11.69
CA GLN A 482 27.30 -25.61 12.13
C GLN A 482 27.14 -24.16 11.69
N TRP A 483 27.76 -23.26 12.44
CA TRP A 483 27.88 -21.84 12.11
C TRP A 483 28.98 -21.61 11.08
N GLU A 484 28.63 -20.99 9.97
CA GLU A 484 29.58 -20.58 8.93
C GLU A 484 29.85 -19.08 9.03
N GLU A 485 31.07 -18.67 8.67
CA GLU A 485 31.40 -17.25 8.60
C GLU A 485 30.76 -16.66 7.36
N ARG A 486 30.11 -15.49 7.50
CA ARG A 486 29.56 -14.77 6.36
C ARG A 486 30.70 -14.44 5.40
N PRO A 487 30.66 -14.90 4.14
CA PRO A 487 31.70 -14.56 3.17
C PRO A 487 31.65 -13.07 2.88
N CYS A 488 32.81 -12.46 2.62
CA CYS A 488 32.92 -11.09 2.13
C CYS A 488 32.69 -11.10 0.60
N PRO A 489 31.56 -10.59 0.08
CA PRO A 489 31.32 -10.56 -1.35
C PRO A 489 32.36 -9.65 -2.02
N ASN A 490 33.10 -10.17 -3.01
CA ASN A 490 34.05 -9.42 -3.85
C ASN A 490 33.32 -8.49 -4.84
N ILE A 491 32.48 -7.59 -4.33
CA ILE A 491 31.74 -6.59 -5.09
C ILE A 491 32.45 -5.23 -4.89
N ALA A 492 32.68 -4.50 -5.98
CA ALA A 492 33.31 -3.18 -5.91
C ALA A 492 32.55 -2.23 -4.97
N GLY A 493 33.26 -1.54 -4.07
CA GLY A 493 32.68 -0.63 -3.08
C GLY A 493 32.21 -1.29 -1.78
N ASN A 494 32.38 -2.62 -1.62
CA ASN A 494 32.02 -3.31 -0.39
C ASN A 494 33.03 -2.99 0.75
N PRO A 495 32.58 -2.52 1.94
CA PRO A 495 33.48 -2.15 3.05
C PRO A 495 34.47 -3.24 3.45
N CYS A 496 34.07 -4.51 3.36
CA CYS A 496 34.91 -5.64 3.71
C CYS A 496 35.99 -5.98 2.67
N VAL A 497 35.90 -5.42 1.46
CA VAL A 497 36.87 -5.57 0.35
C VAL A 497 37.78 -4.35 0.25
N ALA A 498 37.30 -3.17 0.65
CA ALA A 498 38.04 -1.90 0.58
C ALA A 498 39.23 -1.80 1.56
N ASP A 499 39.42 -2.78 2.45
CA ASP A 499 40.59 -2.84 3.34
C ASP A 499 41.42 -4.14 3.25
N PRO A 500 42.21 -4.32 2.18
CA PRO A 500 43.30 -5.29 2.17
C PRO A 500 44.59 -4.72 2.82
N MET A 501 44.74 -3.40 2.88
CA MET A 501 46.02 -2.70 3.18
C MET A 501 46.20 -2.29 4.64
N ALA A 502 45.16 -2.10 5.45
CA ALA A 502 45.33 -1.81 6.89
C ALA A 502 45.76 -3.05 7.69
N ARG A 503 45.74 -4.25 7.10
CA ARG A 503 46.30 -5.48 7.70
C ARG A 503 47.83 -5.60 7.57
N LEU A 504 48.50 -4.79 6.75
CA LEU A 504 49.96 -4.89 6.53
C LEU A 504 50.77 -3.61 6.83
N THR A 505 50.16 -2.45 7.04
CA THR A 505 50.90 -1.18 7.30
C THR A 505 50.77 -0.57 8.70
N ARG A 506 50.09 -1.23 9.66
CA ARG A 506 50.18 -0.88 11.11
C ARG A 506 51.08 -1.80 11.94
N ARG A 507 52.05 -2.47 11.29
CA ARG A 507 53.17 -3.17 11.92
C ARG A 507 54.50 -2.69 11.33
N THR A 508 54.81 -1.40 11.49
CA THR A 508 56.17 -0.80 11.45
C THR A 508 56.05 0.73 11.38
N THR A 509 55.74 1.37 12.50
CA THR A 509 56.17 2.76 12.82
C THR A 509 55.54 3.19 14.15
N ARG A 510 56.16 2.75 15.24
CA ARG A 510 56.27 3.47 16.52
C ARG A 510 57.29 2.74 17.39
N PHE A 511 58.54 2.82 16.95
CA PHE A 511 59.71 2.98 17.81
C PHE A 511 60.37 4.27 17.34
N GLY A 512 60.60 5.17 18.29
CA GLY A 512 60.90 6.59 18.09
C GLY A 512 60.13 7.39 19.11
#